data_AF-A0A6G2R0E3-F1
#
_entry.id   AF-A0A6G2R0E3-F1
#
_cell.length_a   1.000
_cell.length_b   1.000
_cell.length_c   1.000
_cell.angle_alpha   90.00
_cell.angle_beta   90.00
_cell.angle_gamma   90.00
#
_symmetry.space_group_name_H-M   'P 1'
#
loop_
_entity.id
_entity.type
_entity.pdbx_description
1 polymer ?
#
loop_
_entity_poly.entity_id
_entity_poly.type
_entity_poly.pdbx_seq_one_letter_code
_entity_poly.pdbx_strand_id
1 'polypeptide(L)'
;DVRPDLSLGQGTLGTLEALAVRAGRGDPAAAGALARHAGRVLALVEAQNHRCATPDHVPSPGLLDGLSGIGYGLLRLAHPGSVPSVLLLSHPGH
;
A
#
# COMPACT_ATOMS: atom_id res chain seq x y z
N ASP A 1 0.39 8.89 20.58
CA ASP A 1 0.24 7.60 19.89
C ASP A 1 0.61 7.80 18.43
N VAL A 2 1.79 7.32 17.99
CA VAL A 2 2.23 7.51 16.60
C VAL A 2 1.52 6.45 15.76
N ARG A 3 0.47 6.85 15.05
CA ARG A 3 -0.20 5.96 14.09
C ARG A 3 0.76 5.64 12.94
N PRO A 4 0.79 4.41 12.43
CA PRO A 4 1.62 4.06 11.29
C PRO A 4 1.21 4.90 10.07
N ASP A 5 2.20 5.48 9.39
CA ASP A 5 1.98 6.12 8.10
C ASP A 5 1.61 5.05 7.06
N LEU A 6 0.50 5.27 6.36
CA LEU A 6 -0.01 4.39 5.31
C LEU A 6 0.44 4.82 3.91
N SER A 7 1.21 5.91 3.77
CA SER A 7 1.68 6.42 2.47
C SER A 7 2.42 5.37 1.63
N LEU A 8 2.37 5.53 0.30
CA LEU A 8 3.20 4.76 -0.64
C LEU A 8 4.63 5.29 -0.69
N GLY A 9 4.81 6.59 -0.45
CA GLY A 9 6.10 7.26 -0.53
C GLY A 9 7.09 6.76 0.50
N GLN A 10 6.77 6.93 1.80
CA GLN A 10 7.65 6.57 2.91
C GLN A 10 6.96 5.71 3.99
N GLY A 11 5.73 5.27 3.72
CA GLY A 11 4.89 4.57 4.67
C GLY A 11 4.84 3.06 4.49
N THR A 12 3.90 2.47 5.22
CA THR A 12 3.73 1.02 5.32
C THR A 12 3.38 0.40 3.96
N LEU A 13 2.55 1.07 3.15
CA LEU A 13 2.17 0.55 1.83
C LEU A 13 3.35 0.53 0.85
N GLY A 14 4.27 1.50 0.92
CA GLY A 14 5.51 1.46 0.14
C GLY A 14 6.40 0.27 0.52
N THR A 15 6.49 -0.05 1.81
CA THR A 15 7.20 -1.24 2.29
C THR A 15 6.55 -2.53 1.81
N LEU A 16 5.21 -2.60 1.86
CA LEU A 16 4.47 -3.76 1.36
C LEU A 16 4.64 -3.95 -0.14
N GLU A 17 4.78 -2.87 -0.92
CA GLU A 17 5.03 -2.97 -2.35
C GLU A 17 6.38 -3.67 -2.63
N ALA A 18 7.43 -3.37 -1.87
CA ALA A 18 8.72 -4.07 -2.01
C ALA A 18 8.58 -5.58 -1.72
N LEU A 19 7.78 -5.96 -0.71
CA LEU A 19 7.47 -7.36 -0.43
C LEU A 19 6.64 -8.00 -1.55
N ALA A 20 5.66 -7.29 -2.11
CA ALA A 20 4.83 -7.76 -3.22
C ALA A 20 5.64 -8.01 -4.49
N VAL A 21 6.58 -7.12 -4.82
CA VAL A 21 7.51 -7.30 -5.94
C VAL A 21 8.38 -8.54 -5.76
N ARG A 22 8.95 -8.73 -4.56
CA ARG A 22 9.76 -9.93 -4.26
C ARG A 22 8.92 -11.21 -4.30
N ALA A 23 7.74 -11.19 -3.72
CA ALA A 23 6.81 -12.32 -3.75
C ALA A 23 6.45 -12.70 -5.20
N GLY A 24 6.18 -11.72 -6.07
CA GLY A 24 5.91 -11.93 -7.49
C GLY A 24 7.10 -12.52 -8.27
N ARG A 25 8.33 -12.39 -7.76
CA ARG A 25 9.54 -13.02 -8.31
C ARG A 25 9.81 -14.42 -7.72
N GLY A 26 8.87 -14.96 -6.92
CA GLY A 26 8.97 -16.30 -6.36
C GLY A 26 9.67 -16.38 -5.00
N ASP A 27 9.79 -15.28 -4.25
CA ASP A 27 10.35 -15.29 -2.89
C ASP A 27 9.27 -15.69 -1.84
N PRO A 28 9.31 -16.91 -1.27
CA PRO A 28 8.29 -17.38 -0.35
C PRO A 28 8.33 -16.68 1.02
N ALA A 29 9.52 -16.22 1.46
CA ALA A 29 9.65 -15.48 2.71
C ALA A 29 9.00 -14.09 2.58
N ALA A 30 9.18 -13.44 1.42
CA ALA A 30 8.49 -12.20 1.10
C ALA A 30 6.98 -12.40 1.01
N ALA A 31 6.50 -13.49 0.40
CA ALA A 31 5.07 -13.81 0.33
C ALA A 31 4.44 -13.99 1.72
N GLY A 32 5.10 -14.73 2.62
CA GLY A 32 4.63 -14.91 3.99
C GLY A 32 4.64 -13.60 4.80
N ALA A 33 5.68 -12.79 4.65
CA ALA A 33 5.75 -11.47 5.28
C ALA A 33 4.64 -10.53 4.74
N LEU A 34 4.44 -10.49 3.42
CA LEU A 34 3.41 -9.70 2.77
C LEU A 34 2.03 -10.02 3.34
N ALA A 35 1.65 -11.30 3.39
CA ALA A 35 0.35 -11.73 3.92
C ALA A 35 0.14 -11.27 5.37
N ARG A 36 1.15 -11.46 6.23
CA ARG A 36 1.08 -11.05 7.64
C ARG A 36 0.93 -9.53 7.80
N HIS A 37 1.71 -8.75 7.06
CA HIS A 37 1.72 -7.30 7.19
C HIS A 37 0.50 -6.65 6.50
N ALA A 38 -0.01 -7.24 5.41
CA ALA A 38 -1.24 -6.81 4.76
C ALA A 38 -2.45 -6.93 5.70
N GLY A 39 -2.58 -8.03 6.45
CA GLY A 39 -3.64 -8.18 7.45
C GLY A 39 -3.60 -7.10 8.54
N ARG A 40 -2.41 -6.69 8.98
CA ARG A 40 -2.25 -5.59 9.95
C ARG A 40 -2.65 -4.23 9.38
N VAL A 41 -2.33 -3.98 8.10
CA VAL A 41 -2.75 -2.74 7.42
C VAL A 41 -4.27 -2.71 7.26
N LEU A 42 -4.90 -3.82 6.87
CA LEU A 42 -6.35 -3.89 6.74
C LEU A 42 -7.05 -3.61 8.08
N ALA A 43 -6.61 -4.28 9.16
CA ALA A 43 -7.13 -4.02 10.50
C ALA A 43 -6.94 -2.57 10.94
N LEU A 44 -5.80 -1.96 10.59
CA LEU A 44 -5.55 -0.54 10.86
C LEU A 44 -6.53 0.34 10.10
N VAL A 45 -6.72 0.11 8.79
CA VAL A 45 -7.65 0.87 7.93
C VAL A 45 -9.08 0.77 8.45
N GLU A 46 -9.54 -0.43 8.81
CA GLU A 46 -10.85 -0.67 9.41
C GLU A 46 -11.02 0.08 10.73
N ALA A 47 -10.02 0.02 11.60
CA ALA A 47 -10.02 0.76 12.88
C ALA A 47 -10.04 2.29 12.69
N GLN A 48 -9.66 2.80 11.51
CA GLN A 48 -9.79 4.24 11.20
C GLN A 48 -11.23 4.64 10.80
N ASN A 49 -12.21 3.73 10.82
CA ASN A 49 -13.61 3.97 10.49
C ASN A 49 -13.83 4.60 9.10
N HIS A 50 -13.03 4.21 8.10
CA HIS A 50 -13.08 4.77 6.74
C HIS A 50 -12.92 6.30 6.71
N ARG A 51 -12.37 6.92 7.77
CA ARG A 51 -12.17 8.35 7.85
C ARG A 51 -11.08 8.75 6.86
N CYS A 52 -11.51 9.04 5.64
CA CYS A 52 -10.85 10.05 4.82
C CYS A 52 -10.92 11.34 5.63
N ALA A 53 -9.77 11.93 5.97
CA ALA A 53 -9.70 13.22 6.64
C ALA A 53 -10.64 14.23 5.90
N THR A 54 -11.49 15.08 6.52
CA THR A 54 -11.13 16.26 7.32
C THR A 54 -12.28 17.09 7.91
N PRO A 55 -11.99 18.08 8.81
CA PRO A 55 -11.89 19.49 8.34
C PRO A 55 -10.48 20.16 8.15
N ASP A 56 -9.43 19.97 8.99
CA ASP A 56 -8.10 20.65 8.80
C ASP A 56 -6.85 19.76 8.52
N HIS A 57 -6.99 18.44 8.52
CA HIS A 57 -6.13 17.37 7.93
C HIS A 57 -6.34 17.11 6.40
N VAL A 58 -6.40 18.11 5.52
CA VAL A 58 -6.98 17.93 4.17
C VAL A 58 -6.31 16.77 3.44
N PRO A 59 -7.02 15.67 3.11
CA PRO A 59 -6.41 14.55 2.45
C PRO A 59 -5.90 15.02 1.10
N SER A 60 -4.59 14.93 0.91
CA SER A 60 -4.02 15.15 -0.40
C SER A 60 -4.55 14.06 -1.34
N PRO A 61 -5.00 14.39 -2.57
CA PRO A 61 -5.27 13.41 -3.59
C PRO A 61 -3.99 12.76 -4.14
N GLY A 62 -2.82 13.07 -3.57
CA GLY A 62 -1.52 12.57 -4.01
C GLY A 62 -1.39 11.05 -3.97
N LEU A 63 -0.60 10.52 -4.89
CA LEU A 63 -0.31 9.09 -4.96
C LEU A 63 0.72 8.66 -3.91
N LEU A 64 1.74 9.47 -3.64
CA LEU A 64 2.80 9.06 -2.71
C LEU A 64 2.35 9.21 -1.26
N ASP A 65 1.81 10.37 -0.91
CA ASP A 65 1.52 10.76 0.49
C ASP A 65 0.03 10.98 0.76
N GLY A 66 -0.83 10.62 -0.19
CA GLY A 66 -2.26 10.94 -0.16
C GLY A 66 -3.19 9.74 -0.26
N LEU A 67 -4.50 10.02 -0.24
CA LEU A 67 -5.55 8.99 -0.24
C LEU A 67 -5.53 8.12 -1.50
N SER A 68 -5.17 8.69 -2.65
CA SER A 68 -5.03 7.93 -3.89
C SER A 68 -3.97 6.85 -3.75
N GLY A 69 -2.88 7.12 -3.02
CA GLY A 69 -1.86 6.13 -2.68
C GLY A 69 -2.38 5.00 -1.81
N ILE A 70 -3.18 5.34 -0.81
CA ILE A 70 -3.78 4.35 0.10
C ILE A 70 -4.73 3.45 -0.68
N GLY A 71 -5.65 4.02 -1.45
CA GLY A 71 -6.58 3.27 -2.30
C GLY A 71 -5.83 2.39 -3.31
N TYR A 72 -4.83 2.94 -3.99
CA TYR A 72 -4.01 2.19 -4.94
C TYR A 72 -3.29 1.01 -4.29
N GLY A 73 -2.62 1.24 -3.15
CA GLY A 73 -1.90 0.20 -2.42
C GLY A 73 -2.82 -0.93 -1.94
N LEU A 74 -4.03 -0.61 -1.47
CA LEU A 74 -5.02 -1.63 -1.10
C LEU A 74 -5.50 -2.44 -2.32
N LEU A 75 -5.79 -1.77 -3.43
CA LEU A 75 -6.21 -2.43 -4.67
C LEU A 75 -5.11 -3.35 -5.21
N ARG A 76 -3.86 -2.90 -5.13
CA ARG A 76 -2.66 -3.64 -5.48
C ARG A 76 -2.46 -4.90 -4.63
N LEU A 77 -2.67 -4.80 -3.32
CA LEU A 77 -2.62 -5.95 -2.41
C LEU A 77 -3.70 -6.98 -2.73
N ALA A 78 -4.90 -6.54 -3.10
CA ALA A 78 -6.01 -7.42 -3.44
C ALA A 78 -5.83 -8.11 -4.82
N HIS A 79 -5.28 -7.38 -5.80
CA HIS A 79 -5.20 -7.85 -7.18
C HIS A 79 -3.81 -7.65 -7.79
N PRO A 80 -2.76 -8.32 -7.27
CA PRO A 80 -1.40 -8.10 -7.73
C PRO A 80 -1.11 -8.58 -9.16
N GLY A 81 -2.00 -9.34 -9.79
CA GLY A 81 -1.89 -9.69 -11.22
C GLY A 81 -2.43 -8.61 -12.16
N SER A 82 -3.33 -7.74 -11.68
CA SER A 82 -4.07 -6.78 -12.51
C SER A 82 -3.69 -5.33 -12.24
N VAL A 83 -3.30 -5.02 -11.00
CA VAL A 83 -2.84 -3.69 -10.60
C VAL A 83 -1.31 -3.69 -10.59
N PRO A 84 -0.65 -2.92 -11.46
CA PRO A 84 0.81 -2.97 -11.60
C PRO A 84 1.54 -2.31 -10.42
N SER A 85 2.87 -2.40 -10.40
CA SER A 85 3.68 -1.58 -9.50
C SER A 85 3.93 -0.21 -10.11
N VAL A 86 3.33 0.86 -9.56
CA VAL A 86 3.63 2.24 -9.97
C VAL A 86 4.95 2.74 -9.39
N LEU A 87 5.40 2.19 -8.25
CA LEU A 87 6.66 2.60 -7.62
C LEU A 87 7.89 2.11 -8.37
N LEU A 88 7.78 1.00 -9.10
CA LEU A 88 8.85 0.51 -9.96
C LEU A 88 8.95 1.26 -11.30
N LEU A 89 7.98 2.12 -11.63
CA LEU A 89 7.88 2.84 -12.91
C LEU A 89 8.16 1.92 -14.12
N SER A 90 7.71 0.67 -14.02
CA SER A 90 7.98 -0.35 -15.02
C SER A 90 7.27 0.03 -16.32
N HIS A 91 8.00 0.01 -17.43
CA HIS A 91 7.40 0.32 -18.72
C HIS A 91 6.46 -0.82 -19.13
N PRO A 92 5.22 -0.54 -19.58
CA PRO A 92 4.35 -1.59 -20.07
C PRO A 92 4.93 -2.12 -21.40
N GLY A 93 5.72 -3.20 -21.35
CA GLY A 93 6.22 -3.88 -22.54
C GLY A 93 7.66 -4.41 -22.54
N HIS A 94 8.38 -4.44 -21.41
CA HIS A 94 9.72 -5.03 -21.33
C HIS A 94 9.84 -6.02 -20.17
#